data_AF-A0A846B007-F1
#
_entry.id   AF-A0A846B007-F1
#
_cell.length_a   1.000
_cell.length_b   1.000
_cell.length_c   1.000
_cell.angle_alpha   90.00
_cell.angle_beta   90.00
_cell.angle_gamma   90.00
#
_symmetry.space_group_name_H-M   'P 1'
#
loop_
_entity.id
_entity.type
_entity.pdbx_description
1 polymer ?
#
loop_
_entity_poly.entity_id
_entity_poly.type
_entity_poly.pdbx_seq_one_letter_code
_entity_poly.pdbx_strand_id
1 'polypeptide(L)' 'GSALALLEMKLVLATIVSKFQLALTDNRPVKPVRRGLTFVPPGNLKMVVTQLRVQKTPVLV' A
#
# COMPACT_ATOMS: atom_id res chain seq x y z
N GLY A 1 3.71 -8.62 18.04
CA GLY A 1 3.01 -7.70 18.96
C GLY A 1 2.30 -6.61 18.17
N SER A 2 1.15 -6.12 18.64
CA SER A 2 0.30 -5.17 17.90
C SER A 2 1.00 -3.84 17.58
N ALA A 3 1.80 -3.30 18.50
CA ALA A 3 2.54 -2.05 18.31
C ALA A 3 3.59 -2.16 17.19
N LEU A 4 4.35 -3.26 17.18
CA LEU A 4 5.33 -3.55 16.13
C LEU A 4 4.66 -3.68 14.76
N ALA A 5 3.57 -4.45 14.66
CA ALA A 5 2.84 -4.62 13.41
C ALA A 5 2.33 -3.29 12.84
N LEU A 6 1.86 -2.38 13.71
CA LEU A 6 1.42 -1.05 13.28
C LEU A 6 2.60 -0.20 12.78
N LEU A 7 3.75 -0.25 13.43
CA LEU A 7 4.97 0.43 12.98
C LEU A 7 5.42 -0.10 11.61
N GLU A 8 5.46 -1.41 11.43
CA GLU A 8 5.84 -2.05 10.16
C GLU A 8 4.92 -1.61 9.02
N MET A 9 3.60 -1.67 9.23
CA MET A 9 2.63 -1.25 8.21
C MET A 9 2.77 0.24 7.87
N LYS A 10 3.03 1.09 8.86
CA LYS A 10 3.30 2.52 8.63
C LYS A 10 4.56 2.73 7.79
N LEU A 11 5.66 2.04 8.10
CA LEU A 11 6.91 2.16 7.35
C LEU A 11 6.77 1.69 5.90
N VAL A 12 6.10 0.55 5.69
CA VAL A 12 5.83 0.02 4.35
C VAL A 12 4.98 0.99 3.54
N LEU A 13 3.85 1.46 4.09
CA LEU A 13 2.94 2.37 3.39
C LEU A 13 3.58 3.73 3.11
N ALA A 14 4.31 4.30 4.08
CA ALA A 14 5.03 5.56 3.89
C ALA A 14 6.09 5.45 2.78
N THR A 15 6.80 4.33 2.71
CA THR A 15 7.81 4.09 1.66
C THR A 15 7.17 3.98 0.29
N ILE A 16 6.04 3.27 0.17
CA ILE A 16 5.35 3.09 -1.10
C ILE A 16 4.77 4.42 -1.59
N VAL A 17 4.00 5.12 -0.75
CA VAL A 17 3.29 6.35 -1.16
C VAL A 17 4.22 7.54 -1.37
N SER A 18 5.38 7.58 -0.70
CA SER A 18 6.38 8.64 -0.94
C SER A 18 7.05 8.53 -2.31
N LYS A 19 7.15 7.32 -2.87
CA LYS A 19 7.90 7.04 -4.10
C LYS A 19 7.01 6.76 -5.32
N PHE A 20 5.78 6.28 -5.12
CA PHE A 20 4.94 5.79 -6.19
C PHE A 20 3.54 6.40 -6.14
N GLN A 21 3.03 6.77 -7.31
CA GLN A 21 1.59 6.85 -7.54
C GLN A 21 1.13 5.51 -8.10
N LEU A 22 0.08 4.94 -7.50
CA LEU A 22 -0.43 3.62 -7.84
C LEU A 22 -1.89 3.72 -8.27
N ALA A 23 -2.28 2.92 -9.25
CA ALA A 23 -3.66 2.72 -9.65
C ALA A 23 -4.01 1.24 -9.71
N LEU A 24 -5.28 0.89 -9.45
CA LEU A 24 -5.78 -0.47 -9.69
C LEU A 24 -5.83 -0.75 -11.19
N THR A 25 -5.54 -1.97 -11.59
CA THR A 25 -5.66 -2.38 -13.01
C THR A 25 -7.11 -2.58 -13.44
N ASP A 26 -8.02 -2.74 -12.49
CA ASP A 26 -9.45 -2.86 -12.74
C ASP A 26 -10.24 -2.07 -11.69
N ASN A 27 -11.42 -1.59 -12.09
CA ASN A 27 -12.26 -0.73 -11.24
C ASN A 27 -13.28 -1.53 -10.42
N ARG A 28 -13.08 -2.84 -10.24
CA ARG A 28 -14.01 -3.65 -9.46
C ARG A 28 -13.72 -3.47 -7.97
N PRO A 29 -14.75 -3.54 -7.12
CA PRO A 29 -14.53 -3.47 -5.68
C PRO A 29 -13.64 -4.62 -5.21
N VAL A 30 -12.55 -4.29 -4.51
CA VAL A 30 -11.67 -5.27 -3.88
C VAL A 30 -12.35 -5.82 -2.63
N LYS A 31 -12.87 -7.04 -2.72
CA LYS A 31 -13.49 -7.72 -1.57
C LYS A 31 -12.44 -8.52 -0.79
N PRO A 32 -12.44 -8.45 0.56
CA PRO A 32 -11.53 -9.26 1.36
C PRO A 32 -11.86 -10.75 1.19
N VAL A 33 -10.82 -11.57 1.11
CA VAL A 33 -10.95 -13.03 1.03
C VAL A 33 -10.33 -13.63 2.29
N ARG A 34 -11.01 -14.59 2.91
CA ARG A 34 -10.47 -15.30 4.07
C ARG A 34 -9.42 -16.31 3.61
N ARG A 35 -8.22 -16.27 4.21
CA ARG A 35 -7.15 -17.26 3.99
C ARG A 35 -6.55 -17.66 5.32
N GLY A 36 -7.00 -18.80 5.84
CA GLY A 36 -6.65 -19.24 7.19
C GLY A 36 -7.26 -18.34 8.26
N LEU A 37 -6.40 -17.84 9.16
CA LEU A 37 -6.80 -17.00 10.29
C LEU A 37 -6.95 -15.52 9.93
N THR A 38 -6.44 -15.08 8.77
CA THR A 38 -6.45 -13.68 8.37
C THR A 38 -7.33 -13.44 7.15
N PHE A 39 -7.82 -12.21 7.02
CA PHE A 39 -8.39 -11.70 5.78
C PHE A 39 -7.27 -11.07 4.95
N VAL A 40 -7.28 -11.38 3.66
CA VAL A 40 -6.27 -10.95 2.70
C VAL A 40 -6.95 -10.37 1.47
N PRO A 41 -6.25 -9.55 0.67
CA PRO A 41 -6.72 -9.21 -0.66
C PRO A 41 -6.86 -10.48 -1.53
N PRO A 42 -7.70 -10.43 -2.58
CA PRO A 42 -7.81 -11.52 -3.52
C PRO A 42 -6.48 -11.72 -4.27
N GLY A 43 -6.16 -12.96 -4.62
CA GLY A 43 -4.84 -13.31 -5.21
C GLY A 43 -4.59 -12.70 -6.60
N ASN A 44 -5.62 -12.18 -7.25
CA ASN A 44 -5.54 -11.50 -8.54
C ASN A 44 -5.52 -9.97 -8.40
N LEU A 45 -5.39 -9.42 -7.19
CA LEU A 45 -5.23 -7.99 -7.00
C LEU A 45 -3.93 -7.53 -7.69
N LYS A 46 -4.08 -6.60 -8.64
CA LYS A 46 -2.96 -6.00 -9.37
C LYS A 46 -3.07 -4.49 -9.31
N MET A 47 -1.92 -3.85 -9.16
CA MET A 47 -1.76 -2.40 -9.21
C MET A 47 -0.62 -2.08 -10.17
N VAL A 48 -0.70 -0.90 -10.78
CA VAL A 48 0.32 -0.36 -11.68
C VAL A 48 0.87 0.93 -11.10
N VAL A 49 2.17 1.16 -11.29
CA VAL A 49 2.79 2.46 -11.00
C VAL A 49 2.45 3.41 -12.15
N THR A 50 1.66 4.43 -11.87
CA THR A 50 1.31 5.45 -12.88
C THR A 50 2.39 6.52 -12.97
N GLN A 51 3.03 6.87 -11.84
CA GLN A 51 4.10 7.86 -11.79
C GLN A 51 5.10 7.54 -10.66
N LEU A 52 6.38 7.84 -10.89
CA LEU A 52 7.40 7.90 -9.85
C LEU A 52 7.37 9.29 -9.20
N ARG A 53 7.22 9.36 -7.88
CA ARG A 53 7.33 10.60 -7.12
C ARG A 53 8.79 10.89 -6.85
N VAL A 54 9.27 12.01 -7.39
CA VAL A 54 10.53 12.60 -6.95
C VAL A 54 10.26 13.20 -5.57
N GLN A 55 11.00 12.75 -4.56
CA GLN A 55 10.87 13.27 -3.21
C GLN A 55 11.15 14.77 -3.23
N LYS A 56 10.13 15.57 -2.97
CA LYS A 56 10.31 17.00 -2.71
C LYS A 56 10.95 17.08 -1.32
N THR A 57 12.15 17.67 -1.24
CA THR A 57 12.88 17.85 0.02
C THR A 57 11.90 18.40 1.06
N PRO A 58 11.74 17.74 2.23
CA PRO A 58 10.86 18.26 3.26
C PRO A 58 11.44 19.61 3.68
N VAL A 59 10.76 20.70 3.30
CA VAL A 59 11.02 22.00 3.86
C VAL A 59 10.51 21.91 5.29
N LEU A 60 11.44 21.71 6.23
CA LEU A 60 11.20 21.95 7.64
C LEU A 60 11.01 23.46 7.78
N VAL A 61 9.75 23.89 7.84
CA VAL A 61 9.36 25.24 8.30
C VAL A 61 9.18 25.17 9.81
#